data_AF-A0A3D5UA90-F1
#
_entry.id   AF-A0A3D5UA90-F1
#
_cell.length_a   1.000
_cell.length_b   1.000
_cell.length_c   1.000
_cell.angle_alpha   90.00
_cell.angle_beta   90.00
_cell.angle_gamma   90.00
#
_symmetry.space_group_name_H-M   'P 1'
#
loop_
_entity.id
_entity.type
_entity.pdbx_description
1 polymer ?
#
loop_
_entity_poly.entity_id
_entity_poly.type
_entity_poly.pdbx_seq_one_letter_code
_entity_poly.pdbx_strand_id
1 'polypeptide(L)'
;MKELREYLCYCGLYCKMCSLVNGMPQEAKHLYNTMKRDGWEFFGKYEYPEFEVFWKVLDSLQHKDETCVLCQGGCGDPSCEIRKCAKEKKSGLCAYCDTFPCEKLESFA
;
A
#
# COMPACT_ATOMS: atom_id res chain seq x y z
N MET A 1 3.08 -12.71 -10.76
CA MET A 1 2.56 -11.33 -10.88
C MET A 1 1.09 -11.35 -10.49
N LYS A 2 0.59 -10.28 -9.86
CA LYS A 2 -0.82 -10.16 -9.49
C LYS A 2 -1.67 -9.83 -10.71
N GLU A 3 -2.86 -10.43 -10.80
CA GLU A 3 -3.80 -10.13 -11.88
C GLU A 3 -4.38 -8.71 -11.74
N LEU A 4 -4.81 -8.09 -12.86
CA LEU A 4 -5.37 -6.72 -12.86
C LEU A 4 -6.50 -6.55 -11.85
N ARG A 5 -7.35 -7.58 -11.71
CA ARG A 5 -8.48 -7.63 -10.80
C ARG A 5 -8.07 -7.53 -9.33
N GLU A 6 -6.92 -8.06 -8.95
CA GLU A 6 -6.44 -8.04 -7.55
C GLU A 6 -6.16 -6.62 -7.06
N TYR A 7 -5.87 -5.70 -7.98
CA TYR A 7 -5.65 -4.29 -7.68
C TYR A 7 -6.95 -3.51 -7.50
N LEU A 8 -8.13 -4.10 -7.73
CA LEU A 8 -9.39 -3.44 -7.44
C LEU A 8 -9.72 -3.53 -5.95
N CYS A 9 -9.91 -2.37 -5.31
CA CYS A 9 -10.52 -2.27 -4.00
C CYS A 9 -11.98 -2.72 -4.04
N TYR A 10 -12.55 -3.10 -2.90
CA TYR A 10 -13.98 -3.41 -2.82
C TYR A 10 -14.87 -2.27 -3.34
N CYS A 11 -14.49 -1.02 -3.07
CA CYS A 11 -15.19 0.18 -3.53
C CYS A 11 -14.98 0.53 -5.02
N GLY A 12 -14.13 -0.20 -5.75
CA GLY A 12 -13.80 0.08 -7.15
C GLY A 12 -12.58 0.99 -7.38
N LEU A 13 -11.97 1.55 -6.32
CA LEU A 13 -10.67 2.22 -6.44
C LEU A 13 -9.57 1.24 -6.93
N TYR A 14 -8.53 1.78 -7.55
CA TYR A 14 -7.45 0.98 -8.13
C TYR A 14 -6.14 1.16 -7.35
N CYS A 15 -5.65 0.09 -6.72
CA CYS A 15 -4.48 0.10 -5.85
C CYS A 15 -3.18 0.49 -6.57
N LYS A 16 -3.08 0.35 -7.91
CA LYS A 16 -1.94 0.90 -8.65
C LYS A 16 -1.91 2.43 -8.70
N MET A 17 -2.98 3.12 -8.31
CA MET A 17 -2.96 4.57 -8.10
C MET A 17 -2.57 4.95 -6.67
N CYS A 18 -2.42 3.97 -5.76
CA CYS A 18 -1.99 4.24 -4.40
C CYS A 18 -0.49 4.55 -4.37
N SER A 19 -0.10 5.61 -3.65
CA SER A 19 1.31 6.00 -3.47
C SER A 19 2.16 4.86 -2.90
N LEU A 20 1.60 4.03 -2.02
CA LEU A 20 2.28 2.88 -1.43
C LEU A 20 2.75 1.85 -2.48
N VAL A 21 2.10 1.80 -3.64
CA VAL A 21 2.38 0.84 -4.72
C VAL A 21 3.04 1.50 -5.92
N ASN A 22 2.79 2.78 -6.19
CA ASN A 22 3.16 3.42 -7.46
C ASN A 22 3.95 4.74 -7.35
N GLY A 23 4.30 5.19 -6.14
CA GLY A 23 5.20 6.35 -5.99
C GLY A 23 6.27 6.14 -4.92
N MET A 24 5.85 5.77 -3.72
CA MET A 24 6.75 5.57 -2.58
C MET A 24 7.85 4.53 -2.84
N PRO A 25 7.61 3.38 -3.50
CA PRO A 25 8.68 2.43 -3.80
C PRO A 25 9.78 3.04 -4.68
N GLN A 26 9.41 3.83 -5.69
CA GLN A 26 10.36 4.46 -6.61
C GLN A 26 11.22 5.50 -5.88
N GLU A 27 10.60 6.36 -5.09
CA GLU A 27 11.31 7.38 -4.31
C GLU A 27 12.22 6.75 -3.24
N ALA A 28 11.73 5.72 -2.54
CA ALA A 28 12.52 4.97 -1.57
C ALA A 28 13.74 4.31 -2.23
N LYS A 29 13.56 3.72 -3.42
CA LYS A 29 14.65 3.12 -4.19
C LYS A 29 15.68 4.16 -4.63
N HIS A 30 15.23 5.34 -5.03
CA HIS A 30 16.13 6.43 -5.43
C HIS A 30 16.99 6.91 -4.26
N LEU A 31 16.36 7.16 -3.10
CA LEU A 31 17.07 7.55 -1.88
C LEU A 31 18.03 6.45 -1.41
N TYR A 32 17.57 5.20 -1.35
CA TYR A 32 18.39 4.05 -0.96
C TYR A 32 19.66 3.95 -1.81
N ASN A 33 19.53 4.02 -3.14
CA ASN A 33 20.66 3.93 -4.05
C ASN A 33 21.64 5.10 -3.91
N THR A 34 21.12 6.32 -3.68
CA THR A 34 21.96 7.50 -3.45
C THR A 34 22.77 7.34 -2.17
N MET A 35 22.12 7.00 -1.06
CA MET A 35 22.79 6.80 0.23
C MET A 35 23.76 5.62 0.20
N LYS A 36 23.41 4.53 -0.49
CA LYS A 36 24.29 3.38 -0.69
C LYS A 36 25.56 3.76 -1.44
N ARG A 37 25.43 4.49 -2.56
CA ARG A 37 26.58 4.99 -3.33
C ARG A 37 27.49 5.87 -2.49
N ASP A 38 26.91 6.68 -1.62
CA ASP A 38 27.64 7.61 -0.76
C ASP A 38 28.22 6.91 0.50
N GLY A 39 27.99 5.61 0.68
CA GLY A 39 28.59 4.79 1.73
C GLY A 39 27.89 4.84 3.09
N TRP A 40 26.65 5.32 3.15
CA TRP A 40 25.92 5.50 4.41
C TRP A 40 25.75 4.22 5.22
N GLU A 41 25.72 3.06 4.57
CA GLU A 41 25.70 1.75 5.22
C GLU A 41 26.92 1.49 6.14
N PHE A 42 28.04 2.20 5.95
CA PHE A 42 29.24 2.06 6.77
C PHE A 42 29.28 3.05 7.93
N PHE A 43 28.76 4.27 7.74
CA PHE A 43 28.93 5.35 8.72
C PHE A 43 27.64 5.96 9.27
N GLY A 44 26.48 5.71 8.66
CA GLY A 44 25.22 6.39 8.99
C GLY A 44 24.83 6.24 10.46
N LYS A 45 25.14 5.10 11.09
CA LYS A 45 24.91 4.86 12.53
C LYS A 45 25.75 5.73 13.48
N TYR A 46 26.88 6.28 13.00
CA TYR A 46 27.71 7.20 13.77
C TYR A 46 27.22 8.65 13.64
N GLU A 47 26.48 8.98 12.57
CA GLU A 47 25.83 10.28 12.37
C GLU A 47 24.44 10.33 13.04
N TYR A 48 23.67 9.25 12.89
CA TYR A 48 22.32 9.12 13.45
C TYR A 48 22.18 7.78 14.19
N PRO A 49 21.93 7.78 15.50
CA PRO A 49 21.70 6.54 16.26
C PRO A 49 20.58 5.66 15.70
N GLU A 50 19.56 6.27 15.09
CA GLU A 50 18.39 5.60 14.51
C GLU A 50 18.64 5.06 13.10
N PHE A 51 19.83 5.29 12.52
CA PHE A 51 20.10 4.99 11.12
C PHE A 51 19.84 3.53 10.75
N GLU A 52 20.21 2.58 11.60
CA GLU A 52 20.00 1.15 11.35
C GLU A 52 18.51 0.79 11.22
N VAL A 53 17.65 1.45 12.01
CA VAL A 53 16.19 1.27 11.93
C VAL A 53 15.66 1.93 10.66
N PHE A 54 16.09 3.16 10.40
CA PHE A 54 15.74 3.89 9.19
C PHE A 54 16.13 3.10 7.92
N TRP A 55 17.35 2.56 7.87
CA TRP A 55 17.88 1.84 6.72
C TRP A 55 17.04 0.60 6.41
N LYS A 56 16.64 -0.17 7.43
CA LYS A 56 15.72 -1.31 7.28
C LYS A 56 14.34 -0.89 6.79
N VAL A 57 13.81 0.22 7.29
CA VAL A 57 12.52 0.74 6.82
C VAL A 57 12.61 1.18 5.36
N LEU A 58 13.64 1.95 5.00
CA LEU A 58 13.88 2.41 3.64
C LEU A 58 14.01 1.23 2.65
N ASP A 59 14.77 0.21 3.04
CA ASP A 59 14.89 -1.03 2.28
C ASP A 59 13.53 -1.76 2.12
N SER A 60 12.71 -1.78 3.16
CA SER A 60 11.35 -2.34 3.04
C SER A 60 10.44 -1.52 2.13
N LEU A 61 10.59 -0.18 2.13
CA LEU A 61 9.75 0.73 1.36
C LEU A 61 9.98 0.60 -0.14
N GLN A 62 11.23 0.41 -0.59
CA GLN A 62 11.55 0.27 -2.02
C GLN A 62 10.95 -0.98 -2.68
N HIS A 63 10.42 -1.92 -1.90
CA HIS A 63 9.80 -3.16 -2.37
C HIS A 63 8.28 -3.21 -2.10
N LYS A 64 7.61 -2.07 -1.80
CA LYS A 64 6.18 -2.07 -1.45
C LYS A 64 5.25 -2.35 -2.63
N ASP A 65 5.67 -2.10 -3.87
CA ASP A 65 4.94 -2.49 -5.07
C ASP A 65 4.77 -4.02 -5.21
N GLU A 66 5.74 -4.78 -4.71
CA GLU A 66 5.74 -6.25 -4.70
C GLU A 66 5.09 -6.81 -3.42
N THR A 67 5.39 -6.22 -2.27
CA THR A 67 5.03 -6.76 -0.95
C THR A 67 3.68 -6.27 -0.41
N CYS A 68 3.10 -5.21 -0.98
CA CYS A 68 1.80 -4.70 -0.54
C CYS A 68 0.70 -5.75 -0.75
N VAL A 69 -0.03 -6.09 0.31
CA VAL A 69 -1.16 -7.04 0.28
C VAL A 69 -2.41 -6.49 -0.43
N LEU A 70 -2.38 -5.24 -0.90
CA LEU A 70 -3.48 -4.53 -1.56
C LEU A 70 -4.72 -4.39 -0.64
N CYS A 71 -5.74 -3.66 -1.11
CA CYS A 71 -6.95 -3.39 -0.32
C CYS A 71 -7.65 -4.68 0.14
N GLN A 72 -7.81 -5.65 -0.76
CA GLN A 72 -8.48 -6.91 -0.47
C GLN A 72 -7.70 -7.77 0.52
N GLY A 73 -6.36 -7.71 0.49
CA GLY A 73 -5.48 -8.35 1.48
C GLY A 73 -5.31 -7.57 2.78
N GLY A 74 -5.98 -6.43 2.96
CA GLY A 74 -6.03 -5.70 4.24
C GLY A 74 -5.17 -4.44 4.32
N CYS A 75 -4.55 -4.00 3.23
CA CYS A 75 -3.85 -2.71 3.18
C CYS A 75 -4.84 -1.52 3.27
N GLY A 76 -4.34 -0.37 3.71
CA GLY A 76 -5.10 0.87 3.89
C GLY A 76 -5.66 1.00 5.30
N ASP A 77 -6.63 1.90 5.48
CA ASP A 77 -7.27 2.13 6.78
C ASP A 77 -7.87 0.81 7.34
N PRO A 78 -7.40 0.29 8.49
CA PRO A 78 -7.91 -0.95 9.08
C PRO A 78 -9.40 -0.88 9.45
N SER A 79 -9.93 0.31 9.70
CA SER A 79 -11.33 0.51 10.11
C SER A 79 -12.33 0.64 8.95
N CYS A 80 -11.87 0.59 7.69
CA CYS A 80 -12.71 0.75 6.49
C CYS A 80 -14.00 -0.08 6.51
N GLU A 81 -15.14 0.61 6.63
CA GLU A 81 -16.48 0.03 6.71
C GLU A 81 -16.93 -0.67 5.42
N ILE A 82 -16.50 -0.17 4.25
CA ILE A 82 -16.79 -0.82 2.96
C ILE A 82 -16.14 -2.22 2.91
N ARG A 83 -14.90 -2.35 3.38
CA ARG A 83 -14.21 -3.65 3.42
C ARG A 83 -14.88 -4.61 4.39
N LYS A 84 -15.30 -4.15 5.56
CA LYS A 84 -16.04 -4.97 6.54
C LYS A 84 -17.34 -5.49 5.90
N CYS A 85 -18.14 -4.58 5.34
CA CYS A 85 -19.40 -4.91 4.64
C CYS A 85 -19.19 -5.91 3.50
N ALA A 86 -18.17 -5.70 2.65
CA ALA A 86 -17.89 -6.60 1.53
C ALA A 86 -17.48 -8.01 1.99
N LYS A 87 -16.68 -8.12 3.06
CA LYS A 87 -16.31 -9.41 3.66
C LYS A 87 -17.51 -10.13 4.26
N GLU A 88 -18.37 -9.42 5.00
CA GLU A 88 -19.60 -9.97 5.59
C GLU A 88 -20.56 -10.50 4.51
N LYS A 89 -20.76 -9.73 3.44
CA LYS A 89 -21.60 -10.12 2.29
C LYS A 89 -20.90 -11.10 1.32
N LYS A 90 -19.63 -11.45 1.56
CA LYS A 90 -18.79 -12.24 0.65
C LYS A 90 -18.78 -11.67 -0.78
N SER A 91 -18.90 -10.36 -0.92
CA SER A 91 -18.86 -9.68 -2.22
C SER A 91 -17.44 -9.28 -2.59
N GLY A 92 -17.03 -9.59 -3.81
CA GLY A 92 -15.70 -9.20 -4.33
C GLY A 92 -15.60 -7.72 -4.69
N LEU A 93 -16.72 -7.08 -5.04
CA LEU A 93 -16.80 -5.67 -5.45
C LEU A 93 -18.18 -5.11 -5.09
N CYS A 94 -18.23 -3.85 -4.65
CA CYS A 94 -19.49 -3.17 -4.35
C CYS A 94 -20.45 -3.17 -5.55
N ALA A 95 -19.92 -3.06 -6.78
CA ALA A 95 -20.70 -3.10 -8.01
C ALA A 95 -21.49 -4.41 -8.24
N TYR A 96 -21.16 -5.49 -7.52
CA TYR A 96 -21.90 -6.76 -7.56
C TYR A 96 -22.93 -6.91 -6.44
N CYS A 97 -23.09 -5.90 -5.59
CA CYS A 97 -24.08 -5.93 -4.52
C CYS A 97 -25.47 -5.56 -5.06
N ASP A 98 -26.51 -6.27 -4.63
CA ASP A 98 -27.90 -6.00 -5.03
C ASP A 98 -28.41 -4.61 -4.61
N THR A 99 -27.76 -4.01 -3.62
CA THR A 99 -28.08 -2.68 -3.10
C THR A 99 -27.12 -1.62 -3.63
N PHE A 100 -26.44 -1.85 -4.75
CA PHE A 100 -25.52 -0.87 -5.33
C PHE A 100 -26.27 0.18 -6.16
N PRO A 101 -25.95 1.48 -6.04
CA PRO A 101 -25.13 2.10 -5.00
C PRO A 101 -25.88 2.13 -3.65
N CYS A 102 -25.14 2.10 -2.53
CA CYS A 102 -25.71 2.26 -1.19
C CYS A 102 -25.03 3.41 -0.44
N GLU A 103 -25.68 3.84 0.63
CA GLU A 103 -25.23 4.93 1.52
C GLU A 103 -23.77 4.77 1.99
N LYS A 104 -23.31 3.54 2.28
CA LYS A 104 -21.91 3.30 2.69
C LYS A 104 -20.87 3.61 1.61
N LEU A 105 -21.26 3.47 0.34
CA LEU A 105 -20.40 3.81 -0.79
C LEU A 105 -20.53 5.30 -1.15
N GLU A 106 -21.73 5.84 -1.07
CA GLU A 106 -22.00 7.26 -1.37
C GLU A 106 -21.35 8.19 -0.34
N SER A 107 -21.36 7.82 0.95
CA SER A 107 -20.69 8.57 2.03
C SER A 107 -19.16 8.49 1.99
N PHE A 108 -18.61 7.59 1.19
CA PHE A 108 -17.17 7.44 0.99
C PHE A 108 -16.63 8.26 -0.19
N ALA A 109 -17.47 8.51 -1.20
CA ALA A 109 -17.12 9.25 -2.41
C ALA A 109 -17.00 10.76 -2.12
#